data_AF-A0A932GQZ4-F1
#
_entry.id   AF-A0A932GQZ4-F1
#
_cell.length_a   1.000
_cell.length_b   1.000
_cell.length_c   1.000
_cell.angle_alpha   90.00
_cell.angle_beta   90.00
_cell.angle_gamma   90.00
#
_symmetry.space_group_name_H-M   'P 1'
#
loop_
_entity.id
_entity.type
_entity.pdbx_description
1 polymer ?
#
loop_
_entity_poly.entity_id
_entity_poly.type
_entity_poly.pdbx_seq_one_letter_code
_entity_poly.pdbx_strand_id
1 'polypeptide(L)'
;MKCVPVLLVLLTLFAVPAWAADPPPEVCEEFRRALPIYKHIQNETRPATFEFDGKPYRGCEVVFKTRWSLIGANVQPAPQTLLSASESGEMYRKGWRADLRYDADGRGSTSYVIRREDMFCRVLWEFVAYVDEKTKEVVSGDDLSGEVQCSLSASSPAMRPK
;
A
#
# COMPACT_ATOMS: atom_id res chain seq x y z
N MET A 1 70.96 4.36 18.81
CA MET A 1 69.88 3.36 18.97
C MET A 1 69.10 3.68 20.25
N LYS A 2 67.77 3.44 20.24
CA LYS A 2 66.70 3.71 21.25
C LYS A 2 65.82 4.91 20.85
N CYS A 3 64.78 4.68 20.04
CA CYS A 3 63.42 4.20 20.35
C CYS A 3 62.52 5.32 20.92
N VAL A 4 61.80 5.99 20.02
CA VAL A 4 60.69 6.91 20.32
C VAL A 4 59.40 6.09 20.36
N PRO A 5 58.56 6.16 21.41
CA PRO A 5 57.28 5.47 21.42
C PRO A 5 56.28 6.30 20.60
N VAL A 6 55.82 5.74 19.47
CA VAL A 6 54.69 6.28 18.71
C VAL A 6 53.42 5.88 19.45
N LEU A 7 52.80 6.87 20.09
CA LEU A 7 51.50 6.73 20.76
C LEU A 7 50.42 6.62 19.68
N LEU A 8 50.00 5.39 19.37
CA LEU A 8 48.92 5.13 18.42
C LEU A 8 47.57 5.38 19.12
N VAL A 9 47.03 6.59 18.97
CA VAL A 9 45.67 6.93 19.43
C VAL A 9 44.68 6.25 18.49
N LEU A 10 44.14 5.10 18.93
CA LEU A 10 43.06 4.41 18.22
C LEU A 10 41.77 5.20 18.40
N LEU A 11 41.45 6.07 17.43
CA LEU A 11 40.18 6.76 17.34
C LEU A 11 39.10 5.73 16.96
N THR A 12 38.48 5.10 17.95
CA THR A 12 37.30 4.26 17.72
C THR A 12 36.13 5.17 17.39
N LEU A 13 35.95 5.45 16.09
CA LEU A 13 34.69 5.93 15.53
C LEU A 13 33.62 4.88 15.85
N PHE A 14 32.86 5.10 16.92
CA PHE A 14 31.58 4.45 17.13
C PHE A 14 30.67 4.87 15.97
N ALA A 15 30.70 4.09 14.88
CA ALA A 15 29.68 4.13 13.86
C ALA A 15 28.37 3.71 14.52
N VAL A 16 27.61 4.70 14.98
CA VAL A 16 26.24 4.48 15.43
C VAL A 16 25.47 3.91 14.25
N PRO A 17 24.90 2.69 14.33
CA PRO A 17 24.06 2.20 13.26
C PRO A 17 22.81 3.08 13.22
N ALA A 18 22.76 4.00 12.26
CA ALA A 18 21.59 4.83 11.98
C ALA A 18 20.51 3.95 11.31
N TRP A 19 19.93 3.03 12.07
CA TRP A 19 18.89 2.11 11.60
C TRP A 19 17.64 2.34 12.42
N ALA A 20 16.98 3.48 12.18
CA ALA A 20 15.56 3.71 12.45
C ALA A 20 15.19 5.12 11.95
N ALA A 21 15.37 5.38 10.65
CA ALA A 21 14.56 6.43 10.05
C ALA A 21 13.19 5.79 9.81
N ASP A 22 12.19 6.22 10.58
CA ASP A 22 10.80 5.88 10.33
C ASP A 22 10.46 6.13 8.85
N PRO A 23 9.63 5.29 8.22
CA PRO A 23 9.23 5.50 6.83
C PRO A 23 8.69 6.92 6.68
N PRO A 24 8.98 7.61 5.55
CA PRO A 24 8.59 9.00 5.37
C PRO A 24 7.07 9.12 5.57
N PRO A 25 6.62 9.83 6.62
CA PRO A 25 5.20 9.88 7.01
C PRO A 25 4.30 10.54 5.96
N GLU A 26 4.88 11.15 4.92
CA GLU A 26 4.19 11.94 3.91
C GLU A 26 3.32 11.10 2.97
N VAL A 27 3.79 9.93 2.50
CA VAL A 27 3.06 9.14 1.48
C VAL A 27 1.68 8.68 1.99
N CYS A 28 1.66 8.28 3.26
CA CYS A 28 0.49 7.70 3.91
C CYS A 28 -0.53 8.76 4.25
N GLU A 29 -0.06 9.92 4.70
CA GLU A 29 -0.91 11.09 4.90
C GLU A 29 -1.48 11.60 3.59
N GLU A 30 -0.68 11.65 2.52
CA GLU A 30 -1.15 12.02 1.18
C GLU A 30 -2.19 11.03 0.64
N PHE A 31 -1.93 9.72 0.76
CA PHE A 31 -2.91 8.71 0.38
C PHE A 31 -4.18 8.82 1.24
N ARG A 32 -4.06 8.97 2.56
CA ARG A 32 -5.19 9.10 3.49
C ARG A 32 -6.05 10.32 3.20
N ARG A 33 -5.45 11.47 2.88
CA ARG A 33 -6.17 12.68 2.44
C ARG A 33 -6.89 12.46 1.11
N ALA A 34 -6.35 11.59 0.27
CA ALA A 34 -6.97 11.23 -0.99
C ALA A 34 -8.12 10.22 -0.85
N LEU A 35 -8.25 9.53 0.29
CA LEU A 35 -9.33 8.58 0.50
C LEU A 35 -10.70 9.26 0.49
N PRO A 36 -11.69 8.69 -0.21
CA PRO A 36 -13.07 9.10 -0.04
C PRO A 36 -13.54 8.77 1.38
N ILE A 37 -14.38 9.64 1.96
CA ILE A 37 -14.95 9.40 3.29
C ILE A 37 -16.16 8.48 3.16
N TYR A 38 -15.99 7.21 3.53
CA TYR A 38 -17.07 6.23 3.57
C TYR A 38 -17.53 6.01 5.01
N LYS A 39 -18.82 6.27 5.30
CA LYS A 39 -19.39 6.15 6.66
C LYS A 39 -19.29 4.75 7.28
N HIS A 40 -19.15 3.71 6.47
CA HIS A 40 -19.19 2.30 6.89
C HIS A 40 -17.84 1.59 6.74
N ILE A 41 -16.78 2.35 6.50
CA ILE A 41 -15.43 1.80 6.36
C ILE A 41 -14.62 2.20 7.57
N GLN A 42 -14.16 1.22 8.33
CA GLN A 42 -13.14 1.42 9.34
C GLN A 42 -11.78 1.38 8.63
N ASN A 43 -10.92 2.35 8.92
CA ASN A 43 -9.54 2.30 8.47
C ASN A 43 -8.56 2.50 9.63
N GLU A 44 -7.43 1.81 9.53
CA GLU A 44 -6.30 1.94 10.43
C GLU A 44 -5.06 2.16 9.55
N THR A 45 -4.19 3.10 9.95
CA THR A 45 -2.92 3.35 9.26
C THR A 45 -1.77 3.00 10.19
N ARG A 46 -0.83 2.20 9.70
CA ARG A 46 0.35 1.78 10.46
C ARG A 46 1.60 1.77 9.60
N PRO A 47 2.79 2.03 10.16
CA PRO A 47 4.06 1.78 9.47
C PRO A 47 4.16 0.31 9.04
N ALA A 48 4.69 0.07 7.84
CA ALA A 48 4.81 -1.28 7.30
C ALA A 48 6.09 -1.46 6.46
N THR A 49 6.57 -2.69 6.44
CA THR A 49 7.56 -3.18 5.46
C THR A 49 6.89 -4.29 4.66
N PHE A 50 6.95 -4.21 3.34
CA PHE A 50 6.28 -5.16 2.45
C PHE A 50 7.15 -5.48 1.24
N GLU A 51 6.94 -6.64 0.64
CA GLU A 51 7.60 -7.02 -0.61
C GLU A 51 6.69 -6.73 -1.80
N PHE A 52 7.24 -6.13 -2.85
CA PHE A 52 6.55 -5.92 -4.11
C PHE A 52 7.52 -6.13 -5.27
N ASP A 53 7.14 -6.92 -6.28
CA ASP A 53 7.98 -7.24 -7.44
C ASP A 53 9.39 -7.76 -7.05
N GLY A 54 9.43 -8.63 -6.01
CA GLY A 54 10.67 -9.20 -5.48
C GLY A 54 11.59 -8.21 -4.74
N LYS A 55 11.10 -7.00 -4.44
CA LYS A 55 11.88 -5.95 -3.75
C LYS A 55 11.22 -5.58 -2.42
N PRO A 56 12.01 -5.37 -1.35
CA PRO A 56 11.48 -4.88 -0.09
C PRO A 56 11.24 -3.36 -0.15
N TYR A 57 10.10 -2.93 0.37
CA TYR A 57 9.70 -1.54 0.51
C TYR A 57 9.39 -1.22 1.96
N ARG A 58 9.71 0.02 2.37
CA ARG A 58 9.28 0.60 3.65
C ARG A 58 8.30 1.72 3.38
N GLY A 59 7.24 1.79 4.18
CA GLY A 59 6.19 2.78 4.01
C GLY A 59 5.11 2.57 5.06
N CYS A 60 3.86 2.52 4.62
CA CYS A 60 2.74 2.21 5.49
C CYS A 60 1.76 1.26 4.83
N GLU A 61 0.87 0.80 5.68
CA GLU A 61 -0.29 0.02 5.33
C GLU A 61 -1.53 0.72 5.86
N VAL A 62 -2.55 0.83 5.01
CA VAL A 62 -3.90 1.24 5.40
C VAL A 62 -4.80 0.02 5.29
N VAL A 63 -5.31 -0.44 6.43
CA VAL A 63 -6.21 -1.59 6.49
C VAL A 63 -7.64 -1.08 6.49
N PHE A 64 -8.46 -1.60 5.59
CA PHE A 64 -9.88 -1.31 5.44
C PHE A 64 -10.69 -2.50 5.94
N LYS A 65 -11.71 -2.24 6.75
CA LYS A 65 -12.72 -3.24 7.14
C LYS A 65 -14.11 -2.68 6.92
N THR A 66 -14.93 -3.45 6.20
CA THR A 66 -16.31 -3.07 5.90
C THR A 66 -17.15 -4.30 5.55
N ARG A 67 -18.41 -4.07 5.18
CA ARG A 67 -19.32 -5.11 4.69
C ARG A 67 -19.72 -4.81 3.26
N TRP A 68 -19.77 -5.84 2.43
CA TRP A 68 -20.17 -5.77 1.04
C TRP A 68 -21.58 -5.16 0.89
N SER A 69 -22.50 -5.56 1.76
CA SER A 69 -23.86 -5.03 1.86
C SER A 69 -23.94 -3.50 2.06
N LEU A 70 -22.91 -2.88 2.64
CA LEU A 70 -22.86 -1.45 2.97
C LEU A 70 -22.20 -0.59 1.89
N ILE A 71 -21.48 -1.19 0.94
CA ILE A 71 -20.83 -0.47 -0.18
C ILE A 71 -21.86 -0.14 -1.29
N GLY A 72 -23.01 -0.80 -1.27
CA GLY A 72 -24.15 -0.54 -2.16
C GLY A 72 -24.14 -1.42 -3.41
N ALA A 73 -25.31 -1.96 -3.76
CA ALA A 73 -25.49 -2.91 -4.86
C ALA A 73 -25.16 -2.37 -6.28
N ASN A 74 -25.02 -1.05 -6.44
CA ASN A 74 -24.69 -0.40 -7.71
C ASN A 74 -23.18 -0.28 -7.96
N VAL A 75 -22.37 -0.86 -7.08
CA VAL A 75 -20.92 -0.80 -7.10
C VAL A 75 -20.39 -2.19 -7.45
N GLN A 76 -20.82 -2.69 -8.61
CA GLN A 76 -20.19 -3.83 -9.28
C GLN A 76 -19.48 -3.32 -10.55
N PRO A 77 -18.24 -3.75 -10.81
CA PRO A 77 -17.49 -4.77 -10.09
C PRO A 77 -16.64 -4.15 -8.97
N ALA A 78 -16.66 -4.82 -7.82
CA ALA A 78 -15.58 -4.88 -6.86
C ALA A 78 -15.14 -3.57 -6.13
N PRO A 79 -14.39 -3.70 -5.03
CA PRO A 79 -13.72 -2.64 -4.29
C PRO A 79 -12.76 -1.77 -5.14
N GLN A 80 -12.50 -2.17 -6.39
CA GLN A 80 -11.83 -1.36 -7.40
C GLN A 80 -12.49 0.01 -7.57
N THR A 81 -13.79 0.12 -7.34
CA THR A 81 -14.55 1.38 -7.31
C THR A 81 -14.25 2.26 -6.10
N LEU A 82 -14.00 1.68 -4.91
CA LEU A 82 -13.72 2.41 -3.68
C LEU A 82 -12.44 3.23 -3.79
N LEU A 83 -11.44 2.67 -4.49
CA LEU A 83 -10.16 3.31 -4.74
C LEU A 83 -9.89 3.42 -6.24
N SER A 84 -10.94 3.69 -7.01
CA SER A 84 -10.80 3.75 -8.47
C SER A 84 -9.90 4.89 -8.88
N ALA A 85 -8.77 4.52 -9.48
CA ALA A 85 -7.84 5.40 -10.13
C ALA A 85 -7.99 5.35 -11.68
N SER A 86 -9.15 4.91 -12.18
CA SER A 86 -9.56 5.08 -13.58
C SER A 86 -10.08 6.50 -13.84
N GLU A 87 -10.20 6.92 -15.10
CA GLU A 87 -10.50 8.32 -15.46
C GLU A 87 -11.77 8.92 -14.81
N SER A 88 -12.76 8.09 -14.50
CA SER A 88 -14.01 8.48 -13.83
C SER A 88 -13.93 8.45 -12.29
N GLY A 89 -12.86 7.91 -11.72
CA GLY A 89 -12.70 7.66 -10.30
C GLY A 89 -12.31 8.88 -9.46
N GLU A 90 -12.61 8.83 -8.16
CA GLU A 90 -12.21 9.90 -7.24
C GLU A 90 -10.70 9.98 -7.06
N MET A 91 -10.00 8.84 -7.00
CA MET A 91 -8.54 8.82 -6.87
C MET A 91 -7.88 9.45 -8.10
N TYR A 92 -8.46 9.24 -9.30
CA TYR A 92 -7.99 9.87 -10.53
C TYR A 92 -8.07 11.39 -10.50
N ARG A 93 -9.19 11.93 -10.02
CA ARG A 93 -9.35 13.38 -9.82
C ARG A 93 -8.35 13.96 -8.83
N LYS A 94 -7.85 13.15 -7.90
CA LYS A 94 -6.81 13.51 -6.92
C LYS A 94 -5.38 13.20 -7.42
N GLY A 95 -5.20 12.93 -8.71
CA GLY A 95 -3.89 12.74 -9.35
C GLY A 95 -3.34 11.32 -9.32
N TRP A 96 -4.05 10.36 -8.72
CA TRP A 96 -3.66 8.95 -8.74
C TRP A 96 -4.00 8.30 -10.07
N ARG A 97 -3.23 7.31 -10.50
CA ARG A 97 -3.45 6.59 -11.77
C ARG A 97 -3.30 5.11 -11.53
N ALA A 98 -4.22 4.31 -12.07
CA ALA A 98 -4.06 2.86 -12.08
C ALA A 98 -2.86 2.47 -12.95
N ASP A 99 -2.04 1.56 -12.43
CA ASP A 99 -0.95 0.91 -13.17
C ASP A 99 -1.41 -0.50 -13.55
N LEU A 100 -2.03 -0.59 -14.73
CA LEU A 100 -2.65 -1.82 -15.25
C LEU A 100 -1.65 -2.96 -15.49
N ARG A 101 -0.34 -2.71 -15.41
CA ARG A 101 0.68 -3.76 -15.50
C ARG A 101 0.66 -4.72 -14.31
N TYR A 102 0.11 -4.27 -13.18
CA TYR A 102 0.08 -5.01 -11.92
C TYR A 102 -1.35 -5.32 -11.48
N ASP A 103 -2.31 -5.28 -12.41
CA ASP A 103 -3.69 -5.67 -12.16
C ASP A 103 -3.80 -7.20 -12.18
N ALA A 104 -4.27 -7.78 -11.09
CA ALA A 104 -4.38 -9.20 -10.88
C ALA A 104 -5.66 -9.53 -10.11
N ASP A 105 -6.59 -10.19 -10.80
CA ASP A 105 -7.84 -10.69 -10.22
C ASP A 105 -7.76 -12.19 -10.00
N GLY A 106 -7.98 -12.61 -8.74
CA GLY A 106 -8.04 -13.99 -8.30
C GLY A 106 -9.44 -14.38 -7.81
N ARG A 107 -9.66 -15.67 -7.56
CA ARG A 107 -10.92 -16.11 -6.91
C ARG A 107 -10.94 -15.59 -5.47
N GLY A 108 -11.77 -14.58 -5.22
CA GLY A 108 -11.92 -14.01 -3.88
C GLY A 108 -10.82 -13.03 -3.49
N SER A 109 -10.00 -12.57 -4.43
CA SER A 109 -9.07 -11.48 -4.18
C SER A 109 -8.83 -10.65 -5.45
N THR A 110 -8.52 -9.37 -5.27
CA THR A 110 -8.05 -8.50 -6.36
C THR A 110 -6.87 -7.70 -5.86
N SER A 111 -5.84 -7.55 -6.67
CA SER A 111 -4.70 -6.69 -6.37
C SER A 111 -4.36 -5.84 -7.58
N TYR A 112 -4.14 -4.56 -7.34
CA TYR A 112 -3.74 -3.62 -8.38
C TYR A 112 -2.84 -2.54 -7.78
N VAL A 113 -2.15 -1.79 -8.63
CA VAL A 113 -1.28 -0.70 -8.20
C VAL A 113 -1.86 0.63 -8.66
N ILE A 114 -1.79 1.62 -7.79
CA ILE A 114 -2.05 3.01 -8.13
C ILE A 114 -0.77 3.84 -7.89
N ARG A 115 -0.57 4.88 -8.70
CA ARG A 115 0.62 5.75 -8.63
C ARG A 115 0.23 7.21 -8.65
N ARG A 116 1.03 8.03 -7.97
CA ARG A 116 0.99 9.50 -8.06
C ARG A 116 2.42 10.00 -7.88
N GLU A 117 2.95 10.68 -8.89
CA GLU A 117 4.32 11.23 -8.85
C GLU A 117 5.37 10.13 -8.56
N ASP A 118 6.11 10.23 -7.45
CA ASP A 118 7.06 9.23 -6.98
C ASP A 118 6.44 8.21 -6.01
N MET A 119 5.17 8.36 -5.64
CA MET A 119 4.46 7.45 -4.76
C MET A 119 3.81 6.30 -5.54
N PHE A 120 3.83 5.11 -4.96
CA PHE A 120 2.99 4.00 -5.40
C PHE A 120 2.29 3.37 -4.20
N CYS A 121 1.07 2.90 -4.44
CA CYS A 121 0.32 2.11 -3.48
C CYS A 121 -0.17 0.84 -4.16
N ARG A 122 0.15 -0.31 -3.57
CA ARG A 122 -0.47 -1.58 -3.91
C ARG A 122 -1.76 -1.71 -3.13
N VAL A 123 -2.84 -1.93 -3.83
CA VAL A 123 -4.15 -2.25 -3.26
C VAL A 123 -4.34 -3.76 -3.33
N LEU A 124 -4.81 -4.33 -2.24
CA LEU A 124 -5.20 -5.72 -2.11
C LEU A 124 -6.59 -5.76 -1.47
N TRP A 125 -7.50 -6.48 -2.09
CA TRP A 125 -8.80 -6.77 -1.50
C TRP A 125 -8.98 -8.27 -1.40
N GLU A 126 -9.50 -8.70 -0.26
CA GLU A 126 -9.84 -10.08 -0.01
C GLU A 126 -11.32 -10.16 0.35
N PHE A 127 -12.00 -11.14 -0.25
CA PHE A 127 -13.37 -11.47 0.03
C PHE A 127 -13.40 -12.82 0.71
N VAL A 128 -14.07 -12.91 1.85
CA VAL A 128 -14.34 -14.20 2.46
C VAL A 128 -15.31 -14.94 1.54
N ALA A 129 -14.86 -16.01 0.90
CA ALA A 129 -15.73 -16.91 0.16
C ALA A 129 -15.55 -18.33 0.71
N TYR A 130 -16.66 -19.05 0.89
CA TYR A 130 -16.64 -20.44 1.35
C TYR A 130 -17.54 -21.29 0.46
N VAL A 131 -17.29 -22.59 0.45
CA VAL A 131 -18.17 -23.54 -0.26
C VAL A 131 -19.25 -23.97 0.71
N ASP A 132 -20.52 -23.73 0.37
CA ASP A 132 -21.63 -24.26 1.14
C ASP A 132 -21.66 -25.79 0.99
N GLU A 133 -21.54 -26.50 2.11
CA GLU A 133 -21.42 -27.96 2.10
C GLU A 133 -22.68 -28.67 1.59
N LYS A 134 -23.85 -28.03 1.70
CA LYS A 134 -25.15 -28.57 1.30
C LYS A 134 -25.42 -28.32 -0.18
N THR A 135 -25.17 -27.11 -0.68
CA THR A 135 -25.45 -26.75 -2.08
C THR A 135 -24.28 -27.02 -3.01
N LYS A 136 -23.06 -27.19 -2.47
CA LYS A 136 -21.80 -27.25 -3.22
C LYS A 136 -21.49 -25.99 -4.02
N GLU A 137 -22.16 -24.89 -3.70
CA GLU A 137 -21.96 -23.59 -4.35
C GLU A 137 -20.96 -22.74 -3.58
N VAL A 138 -20.29 -21.82 -4.29
CA VAL A 138 -19.44 -20.80 -3.66
C VAL A 138 -20.33 -19.68 -3.14
N VAL A 139 -20.30 -19.46 -1.84
CA VAL A 139 -21.01 -18.38 -1.16
C VAL A 139 -20.00 -17.31 -0.79
N SER A 140 -20.24 -16.08 -1.26
CA SER A 140 -19.50 -14.90 -0.82
C SER A 140 -20.04 -14.43 0.53
N GLY A 141 -19.15 -14.37 1.52
CA GLY A 141 -19.41 -13.72 2.81
C GLY A 141 -19.58 -12.21 2.65
N ASP A 142 -20.21 -11.61 3.65
CA ASP A 142 -20.49 -10.16 3.64
C ASP A 142 -19.30 -9.34 4.13
N ASP A 143 -18.33 -9.93 4.82
CA ASP A 143 -17.16 -9.21 5.32
C ASP A 143 -16.14 -8.96 4.20
N LEU A 144 -15.72 -7.69 4.09
CA LEU A 144 -14.70 -7.24 3.15
C LEU A 144 -13.53 -6.63 3.89
N SER A 145 -12.33 -7.14 3.62
CA SER A 145 -11.07 -6.54 4.06
C SER A 145 -10.25 -6.07 2.87
N GLY A 146 -9.73 -4.86 3.00
CA GLY A 146 -8.78 -4.28 2.06
C GLY A 146 -7.48 -3.93 2.76
N GLU A 147 -6.40 -3.98 2.03
CA GLU A 147 -5.09 -3.55 2.47
C GLU A 147 -4.49 -2.67 1.38
N VAL A 148 -3.99 -1.51 1.77
CA VAL A 148 -3.26 -0.62 0.85
C VAL A 148 -1.88 -0.35 1.40
N GLN A 149 -0.88 -0.87 0.70
CA GLN A 149 0.53 -0.74 1.04
C GLN A 149 1.14 0.37 0.19
N CYS A 150 1.53 1.48 0.80
CA CYS A 150 2.08 2.65 0.10
C CYS A 150 3.55 2.87 0.43
N SER A 151 4.33 3.26 -0.57
CA SER A 151 5.74 3.64 -0.41
C SER A 151 6.18 4.64 -1.49
N LEU A 152 7.30 5.32 -1.25
CA LEU A 152 8.00 6.04 -2.30
C LEU A 152 8.65 4.99 -3.23
N SER A 153 8.40 5.13 -4.52
CA SER A 153 9.06 4.33 -5.53
C SER A 153 10.53 4.73 -5.56
N ALA A 154 11.41 3.84 -5.07
CA ALA A 154 12.86 3.99 -5.22
C ALA A 154 13.32 4.11 -6.69
N SER A 155 12.40 3.96 -7.65
CA SER A 155 12.64 3.95 -9.09
C SER A 155 11.69 4.87 -9.87
N SER A 156 11.16 5.96 -9.30
CA SER A 156 10.46 6.96 -10.11
C SER A 156 11.51 7.87 -10.80
N PRO A 157 11.82 7.71 -12.11
CA PRO A 157 12.55 8.75 -12.81
C PRO A 157 11.63 9.96 -12.81
N ALA A 158 12.12 11.07 -12.26
CA ALA A 158 11.44 12.36 -12.20
C ALA A 158 10.45 12.51 -13.37
N MET A 159 9.16 12.46 -13.07
CA MET A 159 8.11 12.73 -14.02
C MET A 159 8.31 14.18 -14.44
N ARG A 160 9.01 14.41 -15.55
CA ARG A 160 9.25 15.76 -16.05
C ARG A 160 7.89 16.39 -16.30
N PRO A 161 7.58 17.55 -15.69
CA PRO A 161 6.44 18.32 -16.15
C PRO A 161 6.68 18.65 -17.63
N LYS A 162 5.65 18.42 -18.45
CA LYS A 162 5.63 18.94 -19.83
C LYS A 162 5.62 20.47 -19.80
#